data_AF-A0A6A5V1Z8-F1
#
_entry.id   AF-A0A6A5V1Z8-F1
#
_cell.length_a   1.000
_cell.length_b   1.000
_cell.length_c   1.000
_cell.angle_alpha   90.00
_cell.angle_beta   90.00
_cell.angle_gamma   90.00
#
_symmetry.space_group_name_H-M   'P 1'
#
loop_
_entity.id
_entity.type
_entity.pdbx_description
1 polymer ?
#
loop_
_entity_poly.entity_id
_entity_poly.type
_entity_poly.pdbx_seq_one_letter_code
_entity_poly.pdbx_strand_id
1 'polypeptide(L)'
;MSPGSGSKESPAPGPSEGLPPYLARHVDFGFDDDDVLALLFSIDASENGEAPPSLPQLPAEILFRIVEYVPIDHVLRWRLVCRGFRDYIGGPVMYSYLMRTEIIGYLGLQKTFEWAGLDQEAHEALYLMRCQFDRLENPTNAANATKKSAKWEGKRAVFRIDDAWYEKLTLVESMLDNLGELSKWRTIRQKLQPQRGAESYGKQRWFMRLDNAVLDLEMPMDALQDNLVVDLPSQKVSVEWRNLMFHFLKTETQLRVLMEQKRESIFRYHNEEDCLRAVRRQRLRSTLNPEDASGRLNRWGISMLPPLFSKREYDNPAEEFGQWGFTEHLAIGILMPLRREVAMAGQVADRLRQLAKDRNDMLSDLQHAENTHTEWMKSLGVTDFPLRKISIPKVPANPFAWTDEVRQREEERVRKWKAQRNNLQQVALLTQASMEAVSIPEDAFDDCGSDI
;
A
#
# COMPACT_ATOMS: atom_id res chain seq x y z
N MET A 1 19.24 -79.20 -22.95
CA MET A 1 19.56 -78.39 -24.15
C MET A 1 18.27 -77.90 -24.78
N SER A 2 17.95 -76.64 -24.51
CA SER A 2 17.04 -75.72 -25.22
C SER A 2 16.86 -74.51 -24.30
N PRO A 3 17.41 -73.32 -24.59
CA PRO A 3 17.15 -72.14 -23.81
C PRO A 3 15.86 -71.46 -24.31
N GLY A 4 14.94 -71.22 -23.38
CA GLY A 4 13.71 -70.47 -23.62
C GLY A 4 14.01 -69.00 -23.89
N SER A 5 13.29 -68.46 -24.86
CA SER A 5 13.28 -67.06 -25.28
C SER A 5 12.92 -66.14 -24.12
N GLY A 6 13.84 -65.24 -23.76
CA GLY A 6 13.59 -64.13 -22.84
C GLY A 6 13.02 -62.95 -23.62
N SER A 7 11.74 -62.66 -23.39
CA SER A 7 11.08 -61.43 -23.84
C SER A 7 11.74 -60.23 -23.16
N LYS A 8 12.44 -59.41 -23.94
CA LYS A 8 12.86 -58.06 -23.52
C LYS A 8 11.60 -57.20 -23.40
N GLU A 9 11.22 -56.83 -22.18
CA GLU A 9 10.33 -55.69 -21.95
C GLU A 9 11.03 -54.44 -22.46
N SER A 10 10.44 -53.81 -23.47
CA SER A 10 10.83 -52.48 -23.92
C SER A 10 10.53 -51.45 -22.82
N PRO A 11 11.43 -50.49 -22.55
CA PRO A 11 11.15 -49.43 -21.60
C PRO A 11 9.99 -48.57 -22.13
N ALA A 12 9.10 -48.17 -21.20
CA ALA A 12 8.01 -47.26 -21.50
C ALA A 12 8.54 -45.97 -22.15
N PRO A 13 7.87 -45.45 -23.20
CA PRO A 13 8.25 -44.20 -23.84
C PRO A 13 8.15 -43.04 -22.84
N GLY A 14 9.16 -42.17 -22.85
CA GLY A 14 9.23 -41.00 -21.97
C GLY A 14 8.11 -39.98 -22.26
N PRO A 15 7.88 -39.02 -21.34
CA PRO A 15 6.77 -38.06 -21.34
C PRO A 15 6.90 -36.94 -22.40
N SER A 16 7.35 -37.27 -23.61
CA SER A 16 7.49 -36.32 -24.72
C SER A 16 7.09 -36.90 -26.08
N GLU A 17 6.74 -38.19 -26.17
CA GLU A 17 6.47 -38.86 -27.45
C GLU A 17 5.01 -38.75 -27.94
N GLY A 18 4.11 -38.10 -27.18
CA GLY A 18 2.68 -37.96 -27.53
C GLY A 18 2.24 -36.58 -28.00
N LEU A 19 3.07 -35.54 -27.83
CA LEU A 19 2.65 -34.16 -28.08
C LEU A 19 3.04 -33.68 -29.49
N PRO A 20 2.13 -33.01 -30.21
CA PRO A 20 2.47 -32.27 -31.42
C PRO A 20 3.73 -31.39 -31.24
N PRO A 21 4.63 -31.29 -32.24
CA PRO A 21 5.91 -30.60 -32.10
C PRO A 21 5.83 -29.12 -31.72
N TYR A 22 4.66 -28.49 -31.87
CA TYR A 22 4.40 -27.12 -31.45
C TYR A 22 4.06 -27.03 -29.95
N LEU A 23 3.49 -28.07 -29.34
CA LEU A 23 3.18 -28.16 -27.89
C LEU A 23 4.36 -28.67 -27.07
N ALA A 24 5.19 -29.55 -27.66
CA ALA A 24 6.36 -30.13 -26.99
C ALA A 24 7.38 -29.08 -26.49
N ARG A 25 7.38 -27.88 -27.09
CA ARG A 25 8.27 -26.76 -26.72
C ARG A 25 7.79 -25.98 -25.50
N HIS A 26 6.56 -26.26 -25.04
CA HIS A 26 5.92 -25.53 -23.96
C HIS A 26 5.91 -26.27 -22.62
N VAL A 27 6.31 -27.54 -22.59
CA VAL A 27 6.53 -28.33 -21.37
C VAL A 27 7.54 -27.66 -20.42
N ASP A 28 8.50 -26.90 -20.96
CA ASP A 28 9.48 -26.11 -20.20
C ASP A 28 8.87 -24.89 -19.46
N PHE A 29 7.62 -24.49 -19.75
CA PHE A 29 6.90 -23.43 -19.01
C PHE A 29 6.13 -23.95 -17.79
N GLY A 30 6.28 -25.25 -17.46
CA GLY A 30 5.62 -25.87 -16.31
C GLY A 30 4.19 -26.33 -16.59
N PHE A 31 3.86 -26.57 -17.87
CA PHE A 31 2.68 -27.34 -18.26
C PHE A 31 3.03 -28.82 -18.20
N ASP A 32 2.25 -29.62 -17.46
CA ASP A 32 2.29 -31.08 -17.62
C ASP A 32 1.34 -31.49 -18.76
N ASP A 33 1.56 -32.69 -19.32
CA ASP A 33 0.76 -33.20 -20.43
C ASP A 33 -0.73 -33.34 -20.05
N ASP A 34 -1.00 -33.56 -18.77
CA ASP A 34 -2.34 -33.71 -18.20
C ASP A 34 -3.13 -32.38 -18.21
N ASP A 35 -2.47 -31.26 -17.94
CA ASP A 35 -3.10 -29.92 -17.95
C ASP A 35 -3.52 -29.49 -19.35
N VAL A 36 -2.68 -29.77 -20.36
CA VAL A 36 -2.96 -29.47 -21.76
C VAL A 36 -4.09 -30.37 -22.28
N LEU A 37 -4.03 -31.65 -21.96
CA LEU A 37 -5.09 -32.60 -22.30
C LEU A 37 -6.41 -32.24 -21.61
N ALA A 38 -6.41 -31.84 -20.34
CA ALA A 38 -7.63 -31.44 -19.63
C ALA A 38 -8.30 -30.21 -20.24
N LEU A 39 -7.52 -29.25 -20.75
CA LEU A 39 -8.05 -28.10 -21.47
C LEU A 39 -8.63 -28.50 -22.83
N LEU A 40 -7.91 -29.32 -23.60
CA LEU A 40 -8.38 -29.86 -24.89
C LEU A 40 -9.67 -30.67 -24.69
N PHE A 41 -9.71 -31.58 -23.71
CA PHE A 41 -10.91 -32.34 -23.37
C PHE A 41 -12.08 -31.46 -22.91
N SER A 42 -11.82 -30.33 -22.23
CA SER A 42 -12.88 -29.40 -21.83
C SER A 42 -13.44 -28.61 -23.02
N ILE A 43 -12.58 -28.29 -24.00
CA ILE A 43 -12.96 -27.65 -25.26
C ILE A 43 -13.76 -28.65 -26.11
N ASP A 44 -13.23 -29.86 -26.31
CA ASP A 44 -13.88 -30.95 -27.05
C ASP A 44 -15.22 -31.37 -26.41
N ALA A 45 -15.30 -31.41 -25.08
CA ALA A 45 -16.56 -31.69 -24.37
C ALA A 45 -17.61 -30.59 -24.53
N SER A 46 -17.20 -29.34 -24.80
CA SER A 46 -18.12 -28.24 -25.12
C SER A 46 -18.63 -28.28 -26.57
N GLU A 47 -18.02 -29.12 -27.41
CA GLU A 47 -18.34 -29.27 -28.84
C GLU A 47 -19.14 -30.55 -29.17
N ASN A 48 -19.44 -31.39 -28.17
CA ASN A 48 -20.37 -32.51 -28.33
C ASN A 48 -21.83 -32.02 -28.39
N GLY A 49 -22.16 -31.37 -29.51
CA GLY A 49 -23.50 -30.94 -29.86
C GLY A 49 -23.56 -30.29 -31.24
N GLU A 50 -23.35 -31.08 -32.31
CA GLU A 50 -23.77 -30.90 -33.72
C GLU A 50 -23.62 -29.51 -34.42
N ALA A 51 -23.04 -28.51 -33.79
CA ALA A 51 -22.88 -27.17 -34.34
C ALA A 51 -21.42 -26.92 -34.74
N PRO A 52 -21.15 -26.28 -35.88
CA PRO A 52 -19.81 -25.84 -36.23
C PRO A 52 -19.28 -24.93 -35.10
N PRO A 53 -17.97 -24.99 -34.78
CA PRO A 53 -17.40 -24.17 -33.72
C PRO A 53 -17.71 -22.70 -34.00
N SER A 54 -18.61 -22.12 -33.20
CA SER A 54 -19.06 -20.74 -33.40
C SER A 54 -18.01 -19.71 -33.02
N LEU A 55 -16.91 -20.16 -32.38
CA LEU A 55 -15.81 -19.33 -31.93
C LEU A 55 -14.49 -19.84 -32.52
N PRO A 56 -13.62 -18.95 -33.03
CA PRO A 56 -12.28 -19.35 -33.44
C PRO A 56 -11.52 -19.91 -32.23
N GLN A 57 -11.10 -21.18 -32.32
CA GLN A 57 -10.32 -21.84 -31.29
C GLN A 57 -8.90 -21.24 -31.25
N LEU A 58 -8.57 -20.55 -30.17
CA LEU A 58 -7.21 -20.12 -29.90
C LEU A 58 -6.45 -21.27 -29.22
N PRO A 59 -5.16 -21.48 -29.55
CA PRO A 59 -4.30 -22.38 -28.79
C PRO A 59 -4.30 -22.07 -27.28
N ALA A 60 -4.14 -23.12 -26.48
CA ALA A 60 -4.11 -23.07 -25.02
C ALA A 60 -3.16 -22.00 -24.47
N GLU A 61 -1.98 -21.89 -25.06
CA GLU A 61 -0.94 -20.95 -24.69
C GLU A 61 -1.37 -19.51 -24.88
N ILE A 62 -2.11 -19.23 -25.97
CA ILE A 62 -2.64 -17.90 -26.24
C ILE A 62 -3.71 -17.56 -25.21
N LEU A 63 -4.59 -18.51 -24.87
CA LEU A 63 -5.61 -18.34 -23.85
C LEU A 63 -4.99 -18.08 -22.46
N PHE A 64 -3.96 -18.82 -22.09
CA PHE A 64 -3.24 -18.60 -20.83
C PHE A 64 -2.50 -17.27 -20.80
N ARG A 65 -1.83 -16.90 -21.90
CA ARG A 65 -1.24 -15.54 -22.02
C ARG A 65 -2.28 -14.45 -21.90
N ILE A 66 -3.47 -14.61 -22.49
CA ILE A 66 -4.58 -13.64 -22.33
C ILE A 66 -4.94 -13.47 -20.85
N VAL A 67 -5.01 -14.58 -20.09
CA VAL A 67 -5.33 -14.53 -18.65
C VAL A 67 -4.30 -13.75 -17.84
N GLU A 68 -3.02 -13.76 -18.22
CA GLU A 68 -2.00 -12.94 -17.55
C GLU A 68 -2.28 -11.42 -17.65
N TYR A 69 -2.99 -10.97 -18.69
CA TYR A 69 -3.39 -9.57 -18.88
C TYR A 69 -4.78 -9.25 -18.33
N VAL A 70 -5.52 -10.23 -17.81
CA VAL A 70 -6.82 -9.98 -17.20
C VAL A 70 -6.63 -9.19 -15.90
N PRO A 71 -7.38 -8.08 -15.71
CA PRO A 71 -7.36 -7.34 -14.46
C PRO A 71 -7.64 -8.22 -13.24
N ILE A 72 -6.94 -7.94 -12.15
CA ILE A 72 -6.95 -8.76 -10.91
C ILE A 72 -8.35 -8.93 -10.29
N ASP A 73 -9.26 -8.00 -10.52
CA ASP A 73 -10.65 -7.96 -10.07
C ASP A 73 -11.62 -8.76 -10.96
N HIS A 74 -11.11 -9.29 -12.08
CA HIS A 74 -11.82 -10.15 -13.02
C HIS A 74 -11.26 -11.58 -13.09
N VAL A 75 -9.99 -11.77 -12.71
CA VAL A 75 -9.25 -13.04 -12.88
C VAL A 75 -9.95 -14.25 -12.26
N LEU A 76 -10.61 -14.09 -11.10
CA LEU A 76 -11.22 -15.22 -10.40
C LEU A 76 -12.39 -15.86 -11.15
N ARG A 77 -13.08 -15.12 -12.03
CA ARG A 77 -14.17 -15.67 -12.86
C ARG A 77 -13.64 -16.67 -13.88
N TRP A 78 -12.40 -16.49 -14.35
CA TRP A 78 -11.78 -17.40 -15.32
C TRP A 78 -11.46 -18.78 -14.73
N ARG A 79 -11.30 -18.89 -13.41
CA ARG A 79 -11.13 -20.18 -12.71
C ARG A 79 -12.36 -21.10 -12.82
N LEU A 80 -13.52 -20.55 -13.19
CA LEU A 80 -14.77 -21.30 -13.35
C LEU A 80 -14.93 -21.88 -14.76
N VAL A 81 -14.11 -21.46 -15.72
CA VAL A 81 -14.21 -21.89 -17.13
C VAL A 81 -13.81 -23.36 -17.27
N CYS A 82 -12.62 -23.73 -16.80
CA CYS A 82 -12.16 -25.12 -16.78
C CYS A 82 -11.09 -25.35 -15.69
N ARG A 83 -10.69 -26.61 -15.52
CA ARG A 83 -9.64 -27.00 -14.57
C ARG A 83 -8.27 -26.40 -14.93
N GLY A 84 -7.89 -26.40 -16.21
CA GLY A 84 -6.61 -25.81 -16.67
C GLY A 84 -6.48 -24.33 -16.28
N PHE A 85 -7.51 -23.51 -16.48
CA PHE A 85 -7.50 -22.12 -16.00
C PHE A 85 -7.40 -22.01 -14.49
N ARG A 86 -8.07 -22.89 -13.74
CA ARG A 86 -8.01 -22.89 -12.28
C ARG A 86 -6.59 -23.14 -11.76
N ASP A 87 -5.92 -24.11 -12.35
CA ASP A 87 -4.59 -24.56 -11.94
C ASP A 87 -3.51 -23.57 -12.41
N TYR A 88 -3.62 -23.07 -13.65
CA TYR A 88 -2.77 -22.01 -14.18
C TYR A 88 -2.89 -20.68 -13.39
N ILE A 89 -4.12 -20.28 -13.04
CA ILE A 89 -4.33 -19.10 -12.20
C ILE A 89 -3.74 -19.32 -10.80
N GLY A 90 -3.90 -20.52 -10.24
CA GLY A 90 -3.40 -20.89 -8.91
C GLY A 90 -1.88 -21.01 -8.79
N GLY A 91 -1.17 -21.13 -9.92
CA GLY A 91 0.28 -21.24 -9.97
C GLY A 91 0.94 -20.01 -10.63
N PRO A 92 1.29 -20.08 -11.94
CA PRO A 92 2.02 -19.03 -12.64
C PRO A 92 1.43 -17.61 -12.51
N VAL A 93 0.11 -17.45 -12.69
CA VAL A 93 -0.53 -16.12 -12.65
C VAL A 93 -0.47 -15.52 -11.25
N MET A 94 -0.83 -16.28 -10.22
CA MET A 94 -0.74 -15.84 -8.82
C MET A 94 0.70 -15.51 -8.42
N TYR A 95 1.70 -16.23 -8.92
CA TYR A 95 3.11 -15.90 -8.72
C TYR A 95 3.52 -14.61 -9.44
N SER A 96 3.07 -14.40 -10.68
CA SER A 96 3.27 -13.15 -11.41
C SER A 96 2.68 -11.95 -10.67
N TYR A 97 1.51 -12.12 -10.05
CA TYR A 97 0.91 -11.10 -9.20
C TYR A 97 1.71 -10.87 -7.91
N LEU A 98 2.18 -11.95 -7.27
CA LEU A 98 3.02 -11.85 -6.08
C LEU A 98 4.27 -11.01 -6.33
N MET A 99 4.94 -11.19 -7.48
CA MET A 99 6.14 -10.44 -7.84
C MET A 99 5.92 -8.92 -7.95
N ARG A 100 4.69 -8.48 -8.21
CA ARG A 100 4.29 -7.06 -8.30
C ARG A 100 3.65 -6.54 -7.01
N THR A 101 3.55 -7.38 -5.99
CA THR A 101 2.89 -7.04 -4.73
C THR A 101 3.81 -6.18 -3.86
N GLU A 102 3.22 -5.20 -3.21
CA GLU A 102 3.84 -4.38 -2.17
C GLU A 102 3.03 -4.54 -0.88
N ILE A 103 3.70 -4.81 0.23
CA ILE A 103 3.09 -4.84 1.56
C ILE A 103 3.44 -3.52 2.26
N ILE A 104 2.45 -2.89 2.89
CA ILE A 104 2.59 -1.58 3.50
C ILE A 104 2.21 -1.65 4.97
N GLY A 105 3.16 -1.39 5.88
CA GLY A 105 2.93 -1.29 7.32
C GLY A 105 2.61 0.15 7.73
N TYR A 106 1.71 0.35 8.69
CA TYR A 106 1.32 1.67 9.20
C TYR A 106 1.64 1.82 10.69
N LEU A 107 2.45 2.84 11.01
CA LEU A 107 2.93 3.09 12.38
C LEU A 107 1.97 3.94 13.23
N GLY A 108 1.10 4.73 12.62
CA GLY A 108 0.11 5.52 13.34
C GLY A 108 0.00 6.98 12.90
N LEU A 109 -0.83 7.71 13.65
CA LEU A 109 -1.12 9.12 13.42
C LEU A 109 -0.02 10.02 13.97
N GLN A 110 0.03 11.26 13.49
CA GLN A 110 0.95 12.30 13.97
C GLN A 110 0.92 12.45 15.50
N LYS A 111 -0.26 12.47 16.12
CA LYS A 111 -0.40 12.52 17.59
C LYS A 111 0.32 11.38 18.33
N THR A 112 0.45 10.22 17.69
CA THR A 112 1.21 9.10 18.26
C THR A 112 2.71 9.40 18.25
N PHE A 113 3.21 10.02 17.18
CA PHE A 113 4.61 10.40 17.03
C PHE A 113 4.97 11.57 17.95
N GLU A 114 4.09 12.57 18.05
CA GLU A 114 4.23 13.69 18.99
C GLU A 114 4.36 13.21 20.45
N TRP A 115 3.60 12.20 20.84
CA TRP A 115 3.73 11.57 22.16
C TRP A 115 5.12 10.96 22.41
N ALA A 116 5.79 10.48 21.36
CA ALA A 116 7.17 10.00 21.42
C ALA A 116 8.23 11.10 21.18
N GLY A 117 7.83 12.38 21.14
CA GLY A 117 8.73 13.51 20.95
C GLY A 117 9.20 13.70 19.50
N LEU A 118 8.50 13.11 18.53
CA LEU A 118 8.81 13.27 17.11
C LEU A 118 7.96 14.36 16.49
N ASP A 119 8.59 15.12 15.60
CA ASP A 119 7.94 16.18 14.86
C ASP A 119 7.14 15.65 13.65
N GLN A 120 6.52 16.58 12.94
CA GLN A 120 5.72 16.28 11.77
C GLN A 120 6.57 15.70 10.62
N GLU A 121 7.80 16.18 10.43
CA GLU A 121 8.68 15.71 9.36
C GLU A 121 9.06 14.24 9.57
N ALA A 122 9.40 13.85 10.80
CA ALA A 122 9.65 12.47 11.16
C ALA A 122 8.41 11.58 10.98
N HIS A 123 7.22 12.09 11.34
CA HIS A 123 5.96 11.38 11.09
C HIS A 123 5.76 11.11 9.59
N GLU A 124 5.90 12.13 8.75
CA GLU A 124 5.71 12.03 7.30
C GLU A 124 6.69 11.07 6.63
N ALA A 125 7.93 10.99 7.13
CA ALA A 125 8.93 10.06 6.62
C ALA A 125 8.68 8.60 7.04
N LEU A 126 8.08 8.37 8.21
CA LEU A 126 8.04 7.03 8.82
C LEU A 126 6.65 6.39 8.90
N TYR A 127 5.55 7.15 8.80
CA TYR A 127 4.21 6.63 9.09
C TYR A 127 3.79 5.43 8.23
N LEU A 128 4.34 5.29 7.02
CA LEU A 128 4.16 4.12 6.15
C LEU A 128 5.49 3.45 5.84
N MET A 129 5.59 2.18 6.19
CA MET A 129 6.69 1.30 5.82
C MET A 129 6.31 0.52 4.57
N ARG A 130 7.00 0.74 3.46
CA ARG A 130 6.77 0.03 2.20
C ARG A 130 7.71 -1.16 2.08
N CYS A 131 7.18 -2.30 1.66
CA CYS A 131 7.94 -3.54 1.50
C CYS A 131 7.67 -4.15 0.12
N GLN A 132 8.71 -4.33 -0.68
CA GLN A 132 8.63 -4.88 -2.04
C GLN A 132 8.95 -6.36 -2.04
N PHE A 133 8.30 -7.13 -2.91
CA PHE A 133 8.62 -8.55 -3.07
C PHE A 133 10.11 -8.75 -3.40
N ASP A 134 10.76 -9.64 -2.66
CA ASP A 134 12.16 -10.02 -2.86
C ASP A 134 12.24 -11.45 -3.42
N ARG A 135 11.70 -12.43 -2.68
CA ARG A 135 11.83 -13.85 -3.04
C ARG A 135 10.81 -14.76 -2.35
N LEU A 136 10.71 -15.99 -2.84
CA LEU A 136 10.04 -17.08 -2.14
C LEU A 136 11.02 -17.90 -1.30
N GLU A 137 10.67 -18.17 -0.05
CA GLU A 137 11.35 -19.13 0.80
C GLU A 137 10.78 -20.53 0.57
N ASN A 138 11.67 -21.42 0.10
CA ASN A 138 11.39 -22.84 0.05
C ASN A 138 11.59 -23.44 1.45
N PRO A 139 10.75 -24.39 1.87
CA PRO A 139 10.93 -25.06 3.17
C PRO A 139 12.33 -25.67 3.24
N THR A 140 13.03 -25.38 4.33
CA THR A 140 14.46 -25.57 4.61
C THR A 140 14.97 -27.02 4.61
N ASN A 141 14.19 -27.98 4.09
CA ASN A 141 14.59 -29.39 3.95
C ASN A 141 15.17 -29.68 2.57
N ALA A 142 16.05 -28.81 2.08
CA ALA A 142 16.76 -28.94 0.81
C ALA A 142 17.92 -29.96 0.84
N ALA A 143 18.00 -30.82 1.86
CA ALA A 143 18.96 -31.93 1.90
C ALA A 143 18.58 -33.07 0.92
N ASN A 144 17.35 -33.10 0.42
CA ASN A 144 16.84 -34.15 -0.49
C ASN A 144 16.19 -33.60 -1.79
N ALA A 145 16.49 -32.37 -2.20
CA ALA A 145 15.87 -31.75 -3.38
C ALA A 145 16.43 -32.29 -4.72
N THR A 146 16.11 -33.55 -5.03
CA THR A 146 16.40 -34.18 -6.34
C THR A 146 15.34 -33.86 -7.41
N LYS A 147 14.23 -33.22 -7.04
CA LYS A 147 13.20 -32.74 -7.99
C LYS A 147 13.28 -31.22 -8.11
N LYS A 148 13.38 -30.71 -9.34
CA LYS A 148 13.18 -29.28 -9.65
C LYS A 148 11.73 -28.93 -9.29
N SER A 149 11.52 -28.26 -8.16
CA SER A 149 10.22 -27.69 -7.80
C SER A 149 9.91 -26.50 -8.70
N ALA A 150 8.62 -26.26 -8.99
CA ALA A 150 8.23 -25.07 -9.71
C ALA A 150 8.55 -23.82 -8.89
N LYS A 151 8.86 -22.70 -9.57
CA LYS A 151 9.29 -21.45 -8.94
C LYS A 151 8.29 -20.91 -7.91
N TRP A 152 7.02 -21.26 -8.04
CA TRP A 152 5.91 -20.82 -7.20
C TRP A 152 5.52 -21.83 -6.09
N GLU A 153 6.34 -22.84 -5.80
CA GLU A 153 6.06 -23.82 -4.74
C GLU A 153 6.44 -23.35 -3.32
N GLY A 154 7.23 -22.27 -3.20
CA GLY A 154 7.62 -21.74 -1.90
C GLY A 154 6.41 -21.38 -1.04
N LYS A 155 6.47 -21.65 0.28
CA LYS A 155 5.34 -21.42 1.20
C LYS A 155 5.27 -19.96 1.65
N ARG A 156 6.42 -19.34 1.89
CA ARG A 156 6.53 -17.96 2.40
C ARG A 156 7.13 -17.04 1.35
N ALA A 157 6.56 -15.86 1.21
CA ALA A 157 7.12 -14.77 0.43
C ALA A 157 7.82 -13.79 1.36
N VAL A 158 9.02 -13.40 0.98
CA VAL A 158 9.84 -12.41 1.68
C VAL A 158 9.74 -11.09 0.92
N PHE A 159 9.46 -10.05 1.67
CA PHE A 159 9.40 -8.67 1.20
C PHE A 159 10.53 -7.89 1.86
N ARG A 160 11.28 -7.14 1.07
CA ARG A 160 12.34 -6.25 1.54
C ARG A 160 11.76 -4.90 1.92
N ILE A 161 12.12 -4.39 3.09
CA ILE A 161 11.75 -3.05 3.56
C ILE A 161 12.52 -2.00 2.74
N ASP A 162 11.88 -0.89 2.42
CA ASP A 162 12.53 0.22 1.74
C ASP A 162 13.76 0.75 2.51
N ASP A 163 14.89 0.82 1.82
CA ASP A 163 16.19 1.16 2.42
C ASP A 163 16.16 2.60 2.99
N ALA A 164 15.56 3.55 2.27
CA ALA A 164 15.45 4.95 2.71
C ALA A 164 14.57 5.10 3.95
N TRP A 165 13.46 4.36 4.02
CA TRP A 165 12.64 4.29 5.22
C TRP A 165 13.43 3.73 6.41
N TYR A 166 14.22 2.66 6.21
CA TYR A 166 15.02 2.05 7.27
C TYR A 166 16.17 2.95 7.75
N GLU A 167 16.82 3.69 6.85
CA GLU A 167 17.80 4.71 7.22
C GLU A 167 17.18 5.80 8.11
N LYS A 168 15.99 6.30 7.75
CA LYS A 168 15.26 7.26 8.59
C LYS A 168 14.86 6.66 9.94
N LEU A 169 14.47 5.38 9.96
CA LEU A 169 14.13 4.66 11.19
C LEU A 169 15.32 4.65 12.15
N THR A 170 16.49 4.23 11.66
CA THR A 170 17.72 4.13 12.45
C THR A 170 18.23 5.48 12.93
N LEU A 171 18.12 6.53 12.10
CA LEU A 171 18.42 7.90 12.50
C LEU A 171 17.54 8.34 13.68
N VAL A 172 16.23 8.14 13.57
CA VAL A 172 15.27 8.48 14.64
C VAL A 172 15.54 7.67 15.90
N GLU A 173 15.82 6.38 15.77
CA GLU A 173 16.17 5.52 16.92
C GLU A 173 17.40 6.04 17.65
N SER A 174 18.47 6.40 16.93
CA SER A 174 19.68 6.96 17.54
C SER A 174 19.44 8.30 18.23
N MET A 175 18.62 9.18 17.63
CA MET A 175 18.27 10.48 18.20
C MET A 175 17.48 10.31 19.50
N LEU A 176 16.48 9.43 19.51
CA LEU A 176 15.65 9.18 20.69
C LEU A 176 16.38 8.42 21.80
N ASP A 177 17.37 7.60 21.47
CA ASP A 177 18.24 6.96 22.45
C ASP A 177 19.07 8.01 23.20
N ASN A 178 19.64 8.97 22.48
CA ASN A 178 20.36 10.11 23.08
C ASN A 178 19.46 10.98 23.98
N LEU A 179 18.16 11.05 23.68
CA LEU A 179 17.17 11.81 24.45
C LEU A 179 16.51 10.99 25.58
N GLY A 180 16.80 9.69 25.70
CA GLY A 180 16.17 8.81 26.69
C GLY A 180 14.70 8.45 26.41
N GLU A 181 14.21 8.73 25.21
CA GLU A 181 12.80 8.56 24.80
C GLU A 181 12.55 7.27 23.99
N LEU A 182 13.56 6.42 23.86
CA LEU A 182 13.52 5.20 23.06
C LEU A 182 12.42 4.21 23.49
N SER A 183 11.98 4.24 24.75
CA SER A 183 10.91 3.37 25.26
C SER A 183 9.55 3.65 24.60
N LYS A 184 9.18 4.94 24.46
CA LYS A 184 7.94 5.37 23.79
C LYS A 184 7.97 4.98 22.32
N TRP A 185 9.12 5.18 21.67
CA TRP A 185 9.33 4.79 20.29
C TRP A 185 9.18 3.27 20.07
N ARG A 186 9.76 2.45 20.95
CA ARG A 186 9.59 0.99 20.89
C ARG A 186 8.12 0.59 20.95
N THR A 187 7.29 1.28 21.74
CA THR A 187 5.84 1.04 21.77
C THR A 187 5.15 1.35 20.44
N ILE A 188 5.58 2.41 19.75
CA ILE A 188 5.08 2.75 18.40
C ILE A 188 5.51 1.67 17.40
N ARG A 189 6.79 1.28 17.41
CA ARG A 189 7.35 0.25 16.52
C ARG A 189 6.68 -1.11 16.74
N GLN A 190 6.36 -1.46 17.98
CA GLN A 190 5.62 -2.67 18.33
C GLN A 190 4.22 -2.72 17.69
N LYS A 191 3.68 -1.61 17.17
CA LYS A 191 2.44 -1.63 16.40
C LYS A 191 2.59 -2.39 15.08
N LEU A 192 3.76 -2.42 14.46
CA LEU A 192 3.99 -3.21 13.24
C LEU A 192 3.91 -4.71 13.50
N GLN A 193 4.21 -5.15 14.73
CA GLN A 193 4.05 -6.56 15.09
C GLN A 193 2.55 -6.92 15.18
N PRO A 194 2.13 -8.07 14.65
CA PRO A 194 0.76 -8.54 14.81
C PRO A 194 0.48 -8.78 16.32
N GLN A 195 -0.46 -8.02 16.89
CA GLN A 195 -0.82 -8.08 18.32
C GLN A 195 -2.12 -8.84 18.55
N ARG A 196 -2.15 -9.70 19.58
CA ARG A 196 -3.36 -10.37 20.09
C ARG A 196 -4.23 -9.41 20.91
N GLY A 197 -5.54 -9.63 20.89
CA GLY A 197 -6.48 -9.06 21.84
C GLY A 197 -7.66 -8.32 21.21
N ALA A 198 -8.77 -8.25 21.93
CA ALA A 198 -9.98 -7.53 21.49
C ALA A 198 -9.68 -6.05 21.16
N GLU A 199 -8.70 -5.45 21.83
CA GLU A 199 -8.30 -4.06 21.62
C GLU A 199 -7.63 -3.79 20.25
N SER A 200 -7.09 -4.80 19.57
CA SER A 200 -6.49 -4.64 18.23
C SER A 200 -7.48 -4.92 17.10
N TYR A 201 -8.67 -5.44 17.42
CA TYR A 201 -9.67 -5.82 16.43
C TYR A 201 -10.16 -4.60 15.63
N GLY A 202 -10.17 -4.71 14.30
CA GLY A 202 -10.54 -3.62 13.39
C GLY A 202 -9.51 -2.50 13.25
N LYS A 203 -8.46 -2.45 14.09
CA LYS A 203 -7.35 -1.49 13.95
C LYS A 203 -6.42 -1.95 12.84
N GLN A 204 -6.56 -1.36 11.66
CA GLN A 204 -5.75 -1.71 10.51
C GLN A 204 -4.29 -1.26 10.68
N ARG A 205 -3.35 -2.15 10.39
CA ARG A 205 -1.91 -1.86 10.47
C ARG A 205 -1.12 -2.28 9.23
N TRP A 206 -1.68 -3.13 8.39
CA TRP A 206 -1.01 -3.68 7.23
C TRP A 206 -1.90 -3.61 6.02
N PHE A 207 -1.36 -3.20 4.88
CA PHE A 207 -2.07 -3.14 3.62
C PHE A 207 -1.31 -3.94 2.58
N MET A 208 -2.03 -4.41 1.59
CA MET A 208 -1.46 -5.00 0.40
C MET A 208 -1.84 -4.15 -0.79
N ARG A 209 -0.85 -3.85 -1.62
CA ARG A 209 -1.02 -3.25 -2.93
C ARG A 209 -0.68 -4.28 -3.99
N LEU A 210 -1.54 -4.39 -4.99
CA LEU A 210 -1.30 -5.16 -6.19
C LEU A 210 -1.87 -4.40 -7.37
N ASP A 211 -1.03 -4.07 -8.34
CA ASP A 211 -1.39 -3.27 -9.52
C ASP A 211 -2.13 -1.98 -9.10
N ASN A 212 -3.40 -1.85 -9.47
CA ASN A 212 -4.24 -0.68 -9.19
C ASN A 212 -5.16 -0.86 -7.96
N ALA A 213 -4.99 -1.93 -7.19
CA ALA A 213 -5.79 -2.20 -6.00
C ALA A 213 -4.96 -2.08 -4.72
N VAL A 214 -5.58 -1.51 -3.69
CA VAL A 214 -5.06 -1.52 -2.31
C VAL A 214 -6.16 -1.96 -1.36
N LEU A 215 -5.85 -2.95 -0.52
CA LEU A 215 -6.78 -3.50 0.47
C LEU A 215 -6.08 -3.79 1.79
N ASP A 216 -6.90 -3.93 2.82
CA ASP A 216 -6.50 -4.43 4.13
C ASP A 216 -5.88 -5.83 4.03
N LEU A 217 -4.65 -5.97 4.54
CA LEU A 217 -4.03 -7.26 4.77
C LEU A 217 -4.89 -8.00 5.80
N GLU A 218 -5.38 -9.17 5.38
CA GLU A 218 -6.25 -10.15 6.06
C GLU A 218 -6.67 -9.84 7.52
N MET A 219 -7.97 -9.58 7.74
CA MET A 219 -8.56 -9.68 9.08
C MET A 219 -9.28 -11.03 9.14
N PRO A 220 -9.08 -11.85 10.20
CA PRO A 220 -8.67 -11.48 11.56
C PRO A 220 -7.15 -11.50 11.77
N MET A 221 -6.66 -10.58 12.61
CA MET A 221 -5.24 -10.47 13.01
C MET A 221 -4.65 -11.76 13.58
N ASP A 222 -5.50 -12.64 14.12
CA ASP A 222 -5.10 -13.96 14.61
C ASP A 222 -4.57 -14.87 13.48
N ALA A 223 -5.14 -14.76 12.27
CA ALA A 223 -4.66 -15.49 11.10
C ALA A 223 -3.34 -14.88 10.56
N LEU A 224 -3.10 -13.59 10.77
CA LEU A 224 -1.84 -12.95 10.38
C LEU A 224 -0.69 -13.30 11.32
N GLN A 225 -0.93 -13.67 12.57
CA GLN A 225 0.15 -13.84 13.55
C GLN A 225 1.10 -14.99 13.20
N ASP A 226 0.57 -16.15 12.77
CA ASP A 226 1.40 -17.30 12.37
C ASP A 226 1.94 -17.13 10.94
N ASN A 227 1.32 -16.22 10.18
CA ASN A 227 1.54 -16.06 8.76
C ASN A 227 2.41 -14.86 8.42
N LEU A 228 2.54 -13.84 9.27
CA LEU A 228 3.29 -12.60 9.03
C LEU A 228 4.39 -12.42 10.09
N VAL A 229 5.63 -12.40 9.64
CA VAL A 229 6.81 -12.19 10.50
C VAL A 229 7.53 -10.92 10.05
N VAL A 230 7.76 -10.01 11.00
CA VAL A 230 8.43 -8.72 10.75
C VAL A 230 9.79 -8.74 11.42
N ASP A 231 10.85 -8.82 10.62
CA ASP A 231 12.24 -8.80 11.05
C ASP A 231 12.88 -7.47 10.60
N LEU A 232 12.77 -6.46 11.45
CA LEU A 232 13.35 -5.13 11.20
C LEU A 232 14.89 -5.18 11.09
N PRO A 233 15.64 -5.87 11.99
CA PRO A 233 17.09 -5.99 11.84
C PRO A 233 17.54 -6.53 10.48
N SER A 234 16.84 -7.54 9.95
CA SER A 234 17.14 -8.09 8.62
C SER A 234 16.45 -7.36 7.46
N GLN A 235 15.73 -6.28 7.76
CA GLN A 235 14.95 -5.47 6.82
C GLN A 235 13.94 -6.28 5.99
N LYS A 236 13.26 -7.24 6.62
CA LYS A 236 12.41 -8.23 5.94
C LYS A 236 11.06 -8.41 6.59
N VAL A 237 10.06 -8.63 5.75
CA VAL A 237 8.70 -9.05 6.13
C VAL A 237 8.39 -10.35 5.40
N SER A 238 8.13 -11.43 6.14
CA SER A 238 7.82 -12.74 5.56
C SER A 238 6.34 -13.06 5.75
N VAL A 239 5.63 -13.46 4.68
CA VAL A 239 4.21 -13.81 4.73
C VAL A 239 3.86 -15.13 4.05
N GLU A 240 2.88 -15.89 4.56
CA GLU A 240 2.26 -16.98 3.79
C GLU A 240 1.43 -16.42 2.62
N TRP A 241 1.92 -16.58 1.40
CA TRP A 241 1.46 -15.75 0.29
C TRP A 241 0.25 -16.30 -0.46
N ARG A 242 0.07 -17.63 -0.56
CA ARG A 242 -1.00 -18.21 -1.40
C ARG A 242 -2.39 -17.83 -0.90
N ASN A 243 -2.63 -18.05 0.38
CA ASN A 243 -3.89 -17.71 1.03
C ASN A 243 -4.11 -16.19 0.99
N LEU A 244 -3.07 -15.41 1.29
CA LEU A 244 -3.12 -13.96 1.24
C LEU A 244 -3.53 -13.44 -0.14
N MET A 245 -2.84 -13.86 -1.20
CA MET A 245 -3.12 -13.45 -2.58
C MET A 245 -4.55 -13.85 -2.98
N PHE A 246 -4.97 -15.06 -2.64
CA PHE A 246 -6.32 -15.53 -2.98
C PHE A 246 -7.41 -14.70 -2.29
N HIS A 247 -7.25 -14.42 -1.00
CA HIS A 247 -8.17 -13.56 -0.25
C HIS A 247 -8.18 -12.12 -0.77
N PHE A 248 -7.03 -11.61 -1.18
CA PHE A 248 -6.92 -10.29 -1.81
C PHE A 248 -7.76 -10.23 -3.10
N LEU A 249 -7.53 -11.15 -4.05
CA LEU A 249 -8.26 -11.20 -5.31
C LEU A 249 -9.76 -11.39 -5.09
N LYS A 250 -10.15 -12.22 -4.11
CA LYS A 250 -11.56 -12.44 -3.75
C LYS A 250 -12.21 -11.16 -3.24
N THR A 251 -11.50 -10.42 -2.38
CA THR A 251 -12.00 -9.18 -1.79
C THR A 251 -12.11 -8.08 -2.85
N GLU A 252 -11.13 -7.93 -3.73
CA GLU A 252 -11.19 -6.92 -4.80
C GLU A 252 -12.31 -7.25 -5.80
N THR A 253 -12.50 -8.54 -6.13
CA THR A 253 -13.62 -8.98 -6.96
C THR A 253 -14.97 -8.65 -6.30
N GLN A 254 -15.09 -8.84 -4.98
CA GLN A 254 -16.31 -8.48 -4.22
C GLN A 254 -16.54 -6.97 -4.23
N LEU A 255 -15.48 -6.17 -4.06
CA LEU A 255 -15.56 -4.71 -4.10
C LEU A 255 -16.07 -4.23 -5.45
N ARG A 256 -15.48 -4.72 -6.56
CA ARG A 256 -15.92 -4.39 -7.92
C ARG A 256 -17.39 -4.73 -8.15
N VAL A 257 -17.81 -5.95 -7.78
CA VAL A 257 -19.21 -6.38 -7.89
C VAL A 257 -20.14 -5.48 -7.08
N LEU A 258 -19.74 -5.10 -5.86
CA LEU A 258 -20.55 -4.24 -5.02
C LEU A 258 -20.67 -2.82 -5.58
N MET A 259 -19.58 -2.25 -6.11
CA MET A 259 -19.59 -0.94 -6.77
C MET A 259 -20.51 -0.93 -7.99
N GLU A 260 -20.51 -2.02 -8.77
CA GLU A 260 -21.40 -2.20 -9.92
C GLU A 260 -22.87 -2.32 -9.48
N GLN A 261 -23.16 -3.14 -8.46
CA GLN A 261 -24.51 -3.31 -7.90
C GLN A 261 -25.07 -2.05 -7.24
N LYS A 262 -24.20 -1.19 -6.69
CA LYS A 262 -24.58 0.01 -5.96
C LYS A 262 -24.44 1.28 -6.77
N ARG A 263 -24.12 1.22 -8.06
CA ARG A 263 -23.89 2.37 -8.93
C ARG A 263 -24.96 3.47 -8.84
N GLU A 264 -26.22 3.09 -8.70
CA GLU A 264 -27.38 4.00 -8.64
C GLU A 264 -27.87 4.27 -7.20
N SER A 265 -27.17 3.75 -6.19
CA SER A 265 -27.51 4.00 -4.79
C SER A 265 -27.13 5.41 -4.37
N ILE A 266 -27.86 5.96 -3.40
CA ILE A 266 -27.45 7.20 -2.73
C ILE A 266 -26.32 6.85 -1.76
N PHE A 267 -25.23 7.61 -1.76
CA PHE A 267 -24.06 7.35 -0.94
C PHE A 267 -23.96 8.34 0.21
N ARG A 268 -23.43 7.85 1.35
CA ARG A 268 -23.17 8.71 2.51
C ARG A 268 -21.88 9.51 2.31
N TYR A 269 -20.82 8.83 1.90
CA TYR A 269 -19.53 9.45 1.60
C TYR A 269 -19.39 9.57 0.08
N HIS A 270 -18.81 8.54 -0.55
CA HIS A 270 -18.70 8.41 -1.99
C HIS A 270 -18.89 6.93 -2.38
N ASN A 271 -19.13 6.63 -3.66
CA ASN A 271 -19.40 5.27 -4.12
C ASN A 271 -18.33 4.28 -3.65
N GLU A 272 -17.06 4.57 -3.98
CA GLU A 272 -15.95 3.69 -3.64
C GLU A 272 -15.76 3.57 -2.12
N GLU A 273 -15.86 4.68 -1.38
CA GLU A 273 -15.68 4.68 0.08
C GLU A 273 -16.77 3.87 0.79
N ASP A 274 -18.05 4.06 0.44
CA ASP A 274 -19.16 3.30 1.02
C ASP A 274 -19.03 1.81 0.69
N CYS A 275 -18.67 1.46 -0.55
CA CYS A 275 -18.46 0.08 -0.95
C CYS A 275 -17.27 -0.56 -0.21
N LEU A 276 -16.16 0.15 -0.07
CA LEU A 276 -14.99 -0.31 0.66
C LEU A 276 -15.29 -0.52 2.15
N ARG A 277 -15.99 0.42 2.79
CA ARG A 277 -16.48 0.27 4.18
C ARG A 277 -17.40 -0.94 4.30
N ALA A 278 -18.31 -1.15 3.35
CA ALA A 278 -19.23 -2.28 3.38
C ALA A 278 -18.52 -3.63 3.31
N VAL A 279 -17.59 -3.80 2.35
CA VAL A 279 -16.78 -5.01 2.21
C VAL A 279 -15.93 -5.24 3.47
N ARG A 280 -15.31 -4.19 4.00
CA ARG A 280 -14.52 -4.27 5.23
C ARG A 280 -15.36 -4.70 6.44
N ARG A 281 -16.52 -4.08 6.66
CA ARG A 281 -17.46 -4.48 7.73
C ARG A 281 -17.92 -5.92 7.58
N GLN A 282 -18.18 -6.38 6.35
CA GLN A 282 -18.55 -7.77 6.08
C GLN A 282 -17.42 -8.73 6.45
N ARG A 283 -16.19 -8.42 6.03
CA ARG A 283 -14.99 -9.21 6.36
C ARG A 283 -14.79 -9.28 7.87
N LEU A 284 -14.81 -8.15 8.56
CA LEU A 284 -14.73 -8.09 10.02
C LEU A 284 -15.79 -9.00 10.66
N ARG A 285 -17.07 -8.83 10.30
CA ARG A 285 -18.13 -9.69 10.88
C ARG A 285 -17.94 -11.17 10.63
N SER A 286 -17.39 -11.57 9.48
CA SER A 286 -17.19 -12.97 9.13
C SER A 286 -16.13 -13.69 9.97
N THR A 287 -15.29 -12.94 10.68
CA THR A 287 -14.17 -13.50 11.45
C THR A 287 -14.48 -13.59 12.95
N LEU A 288 -15.59 -13.01 13.37
CA LEU A 288 -16.03 -13.03 14.76
C LEU A 288 -16.72 -14.36 15.06
N ASN A 289 -16.26 -15.04 16.11
CA ASN A 289 -16.95 -16.20 16.66
C ASN A 289 -18.20 -15.74 17.43
N PRO A 290 -19.42 -16.15 17.04
CA PRO A 290 -20.65 -15.79 17.76
C PRO A 290 -20.75 -16.41 19.16
N GLU A 291 -20.03 -17.50 19.42
CA GLU A 291 -20.05 -18.19 20.71
C GLU A 291 -19.22 -17.46 21.78
N ASP A 292 -18.27 -16.63 21.35
CA ASP A 292 -17.44 -15.84 22.26
C ASP A 292 -18.13 -14.51 22.65
N ALA A 293 -18.03 -14.14 23.94
CA ALA A 293 -18.60 -12.91 24.46
C ALA A 293 -17.97 -11.66 23.82
N SER A 294 -16.64 -11.68 23.62
CA SER A 294 -15.94 -10.58 22.95
C SER A 294 -16.34 -10.48 21.47
N GLY A 295 -16.50 -11.64 20.81
CA GLY A 295 -17.00 -11.74 19.45
C GLY A 295 -18.41 -11.17 19.27
N ARG A 296 -19.33 -11.45 20.20
CA ARG A 296 -20.68 -10.85 20.21
C ARG A 296 -20.65 -9.34 20.40
N LEU A 297 -19.86 -8.84 21.35
CA LEU A 297 -19.73 -7.41 21.61
C LEU A 297 -19.17 -6.67 20.39
N ASN A 298 -18.11 -7.20 19.77
CA ASN A 298 -17.52 -6.64 18.56
C ASN A 298 -18.53 -6.65 17.40
N ARG A 299 -19.30 -7.73 17.24
CA ARG A 299 -20.33 -7.83 16.19
C ARG A 299 -21.42 -6.78 16.38
N TRP A 300 -21.82 -6.55 17.63
CA TRP A 300 -22.76 -5.51 17.99
C TRP A 300 -22.19 -4.12 17.72
N GLY A 301 -20.94 -3.86 18.10
CA GLY A 301 -20.25 -2.60 17.81
C GLY A 301 -20.18 -2.28 16.30
N ILE A 302 -19.88 -3.26 15.45
CA ILE A 302 -19.91 -3.07 13.98
C ILE A 302 -21.34 -2.83 13.47
N SER A 303 -22.37 -3.36 14.13
CA SER A 303 -23.77 -3.11 13.76
C SER A 303 -24.23 -1.70 14.11
N MET A 304 -23.58 -1.07 15.10
CA MET A 304 -23.82 0.29 15.57
C MET A 304 -23.06 1.35 14.78
N LEU A 305 -22.23 0.96 13.81
CA LEU A 305 -21.57 1.89 12.92
C LEU A 305 -22.58 2.65 12.05
N PRO A 306 -22.28 3.92 11.69
CA PRO A 306 -23.14 4.72 10.84
C PRO A 306 -23.52 3.98 9.56
N PRO A 307 -24.80 3.93 9.19
CA PRO A 307 -25.25 3.14 8.06
C PRO A 307 -24.71 3.72 6.75
N LEU A 308 -24.34 2.82 5.84
CA LEU A 308 -23.81 3.13 4.51
C LEU A 308 -24.94 3.25 3.48
N PHE A 309 -24.65 3.84 2.33
CA PHE A 309 -25.61 4.01 1.23
C PHE A 309 -26.83 4.86 1.62
N SER A 310 -26.59 5.95 2.37
CA SER A 310 -27.59 6.93 2.83
C SER A 310 -28.86 6.36 3.46
N LYS A 311 -28.74 5.17 4.05
CA LYS A 311 -29.78 4.60 4.90
C LYS A 311 -29.98 5.49 6.12
N ARG A 312 -31.23 5.62 6.58
CA ARG A 312 -31.58 6.45 7.74
C ARG A 312 -30.85 5.98 9.00
N GLU A 313 -30.29 6.93 9.73
CA GLU A 313 -29.86 6.75 11.11
C GLU A 313 -31.09 6.84 12.00
N TYR A 314 -31.31 5.80 12.81
CA TYR A 314 -32.39 5.79 13.80
C TYR A 314 -31.87 6.12 15.20
N ASP A 315 -30.62 5.75 15.51
CA ASP A 315 -29.99 5.94 16.82
C ASP A 315 -28.54 6.38 16.70
N ASN A 316 -28.08 7.21 17.65
CA ASN A 316 -26.65 7.47 17.84
C ASN A 316 -26.06 6.40 18.75
N PRO A 317 -24.96 5.74 18.35
CA PRO A 317 -24.32 4.75 19.19
C PRO A 317 -23.80 5.37 20.49
N ALA A 318 -23.83 4.61 21.59
CA ALA A 318 -23.20 5.03 22.85
C ALA A 318 -21.70 5.30 22.65
N GLU A 319 -21.13 6.18 23.48
CA GLU A 319 -19.74 6.66 23.35
C GLU A 319 -18.71 5.50 23.31
N GLU A 320 -18.98 4.43 24.05
CA GLU A 320 -18.19 3.19 24.08
C GLU A 320 -18.06 2.51 22.71
N PHE A 321 -19.03 2.68 21.80
CA PHE A 321 -18.97 2.19 20.42
C PHE A 321 -18.41 3.21 19.43
N GLY A 322 -18.20 4.46 19.87
CA GLY A 322 -17.55 5.51 19.07
C GLY A 322 -16.14 5.11 18.62
N GLN A 323 -15.45 4.26 19.38
CA GLN A 323 -14.14 3.73 19.01
C GLN A 323 -14.17 2.96 17.68
N TRP A 324 -15.26 2.24 17.36
CA TRP A 324 -15.40 1.54 16.08
C TRP A 324 -15.49 2.49 14.89
N GLY A 325 -16.26 3.56 15.04
CA GLY A 325 -16.38 4.59 14.01
C GLY A 325 -15.04 5.26 13.75
N PHE A 326 -14.30 5.55 14.83
CA PHE A 326 -12.95 6.11 14.74
C PHE A 326 -11.98 5.14 14.05
N THR A 327 -11.91 3.86 14.45
CA THR A 327 -11.01 2.88 13.82
C THR A 327 -11.35 2.60 12.37
N GLU A 328 -12.63 2.60 12.01
CA GLU A 328 -13.05 2.49 10.61
C GLU A 328 -12.54 3.70 9.82
N HIS A 329 -12.82 4.92 10.32
CA HIS A 329 -12.45 6.16 9.66
C HIS A 329 -10.94 6.31 9.48
N LEU A 330 -10.13 5.94 10.47
CA LEU A 330 -8.67 5.99 10.37
C LEU A 330 -8.14 5.12 9.24
N ALA A 331 -8.62 3.89 9.15
CA ALA A 331 -8.15 2.97 8.12
C ALA A 331 -8.66 3.36 6.73
N ILE A 332 -9.89 3.88 6.60
CA ILE A 332 -10.37 4.46 5.34
C ILE A 332 -9.55 5.70 4.96
N GLY A 333 -9.16 6.53 5.93
CA GLY A 333 -8.30 7.69 5.73
C GLY A 333 -6.90 7.36 5.21
N ILE A 334 -6.47 6.09 5.30
CA ILE A 334 -5.19 5.62 4.74
C ILE A 334 -5.43 4.86 3.43
N LEU A 335 -6.43 3.97 3.40
CA LEU A 335 -6.78 3.18 2.22
C LEU A 335 -7.14 4.06 1.02
N MET A 336 -7.98 5.09 1.22
CA MET A 336 -8.47 5.92 0.11
C MET A 336 -7.33 6.68 -0.58
N PRO A 337 -6.42 7.38 0.14
CA PRO A 337 -5.24 7.96 -0.49
C PRO A 337 -4.34 6.94 -1.19
N LEU A 338 -4.12 5.76 -0.60
CA LEU A 338 -3.30 4.71 -1.22
C LEU A 338 -3.95 4.16 -2.50
N ARG A 339 -5.28 3.92 -2.50
CA ARG A 339 -6.02 3.51 -3.70
C ARG A 339 -5.96 4.58 -4.77
N ARG A 340 -6.11 5.85 -4.38
CA ARG A 340 -6.01 6.98 -5.31
C ARG A 340 -4.62 7.11 -5.91
N GLU A 341 -3.56 6.90 -5.11
CA GLU A 341 -2.18 6.91 -5.59
C GLU A 341 -1.96 5.88 -6.70
N VAL A 342 -2.50 4.67 -6.55
CA VAL A 342 -2.27 3.59 -7.51
C VAL A 342 -3.22 3.62 -8.71
N ALA A 343 -4.42 4.18 -8.55
CA ALA A 343 -5.40 4.27 -9.63
C ALA A 343 -5.11 5.44 -10.59
N MET A 344 -4.31 6.42 -10.16
CA MET A 344 -3.96 7.57 -10.99
C MET A 344 -2.98 7.21 -12.11
N ALA A 345 -3.21 7.78 -13.31
CA ALA A 345 -2.24 7.73 -14.39
C ALA A 345 -0.91 8.37 -13.96
N GLY A 346 0.22 7.79 -14.39
CA GLY A 346 1.56 8.21 -13.96
C GLY A 346 1.81 9.71 -14.12
N GLN A 347 1.43 10.28 -15.27
CA GLN A 347 1.58 11.73 -15.52
C GLN A 347 0.81 12.61 -14.51
N VAL A 348 -0.38 12.17 -14.10
CA VAL A 348 -1.20 12.90 -13.12
C VAL A 348 -0.61 12.77 -11.72
N ALA A 349 -0.16 11.57 -11.36
CA ALA A 349 0.52 11.31 -10.10
C ALA A 349 1.81 12.16 -9.98
N ASP A 350 2.61 12.22 -11.03
CA ASP A 350 3.84 13.01 -11.06
C ASP A 350 3.57 14.52 -10.98
N ARG A 351 2.53 15.00 -11.67
CA ARG A 351 2.08 16.40 -11.53
C ARG A 351 1.67 16.72 -10.10
N LEU A 352 0.96 15.82 -9.42
CA LEU A 352 0.55 16.03 -8.03
C LEU A 352 1.73 16.01 -7.07
N ARG A 353 2.69 15.10 -7.26
CA ARG A 353 3.94 15.10 -6.49
C ARG A 353 4.73 16.38 -6.71
N GLN A 354 4.82 16.84 -7.95
CA GLN A 354 5.48 18.11 -8.27
C GLN A 354 4.77 19.29 -7.61
N LEU A 355 3.45 19.32 -7.60
CA LEU A 355 2.68 20.36 -6.92
C LEU A 355 2.93 20.36 -5.40
N ALA A 356 2.99 19.18 -4.76
CA ALA A 356 3.34 19.06 -3.34
C ALA A 356 4.75 19.57 -3.06
N LYS A 357 5.72 19.22 -3.92
CA LYS A 357 7.08 19.74 -3.85
C LYS A 357 7.11 21.26 -3.99
N ASP A 358 6.47 21.80 -5.02
CA ASP A 358 6.40 23.25 -5.25
C ASP A 358 5.76 23.99 -4.07
N ARG A 359 4.76 23.37 -3.42
CA ARG A 359 4.16 23.90 -2.19
C ARG A 359 5.16 23.93 -1.04
N ASN A 360 5.94 22.87 -0.84
CA ASN A 360 6.95 22.84 0.21
C ASN A 360 8.05 23.87 -0.04
N ASP A 361 8.48 24.02 -1.29
CA ASP A 361 9.43 25.05 -1.70
C ASP A 361 8.87 26.46 -1.43
N MET A 362 7.59 26.70 -1.74
CA MET A 362 6.89 27.94 -1.41
C MET A 362 6.86 28.22 0.09
N LEU A 363 6.54 27.21 0.91
CA LEU A 363 6.52 27.36 2.37
C LEU A 363 7.92 27.70 2.92
N SER A 364 8.96 27.05 2.38
CA SER A 364 10.35 27.33 2.73
C SER A 364 10.76 28.75 2.36
N ASP A 365 10.48 29.19 1.12
CA ASP A 365 10.80 30.55 0.65
C ASP A 365 10.09 31.62 1.51
N LEU A 366 8.82 31.38 1.89
CA LEU A 366 8.06 32.30 2.74
C LEU A 366 8.59 32.33 4.18
N GLN A 367 8.93 31.17 4.75
CA GLN A 367 9.53 31.09 6.08
C GLN A 367 10.89 31.78 6.12
N HIS A 368 11.69 31.62 5.07
CA HIS A 368 12.97 32.30 4.93
C HIS A 368 12.79 33.83 4.88
N ALA A 369 11.87 34.34 4.06
CA ALA A 369 11.57 35.76 3.99
C ALA A 369 11.06 36.34 5.32
N GLU A 370 10.21 35.60 6.05
CA GLU A 370 9.74 35.98 7.38
C GLU A 370 10.89 36.03 8.40
N ASN A 371 11.81 35.06 8.36
CA ASN A 371 12.98 35.03 9.22
C ASN A 371 13.92 36.21 8.93
N THR A 372 14.28 36.46 7.66
CA THR A 372 15.13 37.58 7.25
C THR A 372 14.51 38.93 7.64
N HIS A 373 13.22 39.10 7.44
CA HIS A 373 12.53 40.31 7.85
C HIS A 373 12.53 40.48 9.38
N THR A 374 12.33 39.38 10.13
CA THR A 374 12.37 39.42 11.61
C THR A 374 13.76 39.79 12.11
N GLU A 375 14.82 39.28 11.48
CA GLU A 375 16.21 39.64 11.80
C GLU A 375 16.52 41.11 11.49
N TRP A 376 16.06 41.62 10.35
CA TRP A 376 16.18 43.03 9.99
C TRP A 376 15.43 43.96 10.97
N MET A 377 14.23 43.59 11.39
CA MET A 377 13.50 44.37 12.40
C MET A 377 14.24 44.41 13.74
N LYS A 378 14.87 43.29 14.13
CA LYS A 378 15.71 43.22 15.32
C LYS A 378 16.95 44.11 15.21
N SER A 379 17.62 44.15 14.05
CA SER A 379 18.80 45.03 13.87
C SER A 379 18.44 46.52 13.92
N LEU A 380 17.20 46.88 13.58
CA LEU A 380 16.66 48.23 13.74
C LEU A 380 16.18 48.55 15.17
N GLY A 381 16.28 47.62 16.12
CA GLY A 381 15.84 47.82 17.50
C GLY A 381 14.31 47.83 17.67
N VAL A 382 13.55 47.35 16.67
CA VAL A 382 12.09 47.29 16.74
C VAL A 382 11.65 45.95 17.32
N THR A 383 11.38 45.91 18.63
CA THR A 383 11.02 44.67 19.35
C THR A 383 9.53 44.32 19.34
N ASP A 384 8.64 45.29 19.10
CA ASP A 384 7.19 45.14 19.30
C ASP A 384 6.35 45.36 18.02
N PHE A 385 6.84 44.94 16.86
CA PHE A 385 5.99 44.90 15.66
C PHE A 385 5.37 43.51 15.51
N PRO A 386 4.04 43.33 15.73
CA PRO A 386 3.41 42.05 15.51
C PRO A 386 3.37 41.77 14.01
N LEU A 387 4.39 41.06 13.52
CA LEU A 387 4.33 40.47 12.19
C LEU A 387 3.14 39.52 12.17
N ARG A 388 2.19 39.81 11.30
CA ARG A 388 1.05 38.93 11.06
C ARG A 388 1.61 37.69 10.38
N LYS A 389 1.96 36.67 11.18
CA LYS A 389 2.48 35.39 10.69
C LYS A 389 1.65 34.94 9.50
N ILE A 390 2.30 34.63 8.39
CA ILE A 390 1.61 34.20 7.17
C ILE A 390 1.01 32.81 7.48
N SER A 391 -0.26 32.79 7.89
CA SER A 391 -0.95 31.56 8.23
C SER A 391 -1.46 30.90 6.96
N ILE A 392 -0.65 30.01 6.40
CA ILE A 392 -1.08 29.14 5.30
C ILE A 392 -1.78 27.93 5.92
N PRO A 393 -2.97 27.54 5.41
CA PRO A 393 -3.67 26.36 5.89
C PRO A 393 -2.77 25.12 5.84
N LYS A 394 -2.79 24.35 6.92
CA LYS A 394 -2.17 23.02 6.95
C LYS A 394 -2.98 22.10 6.05
N VAL A 395 -2.29 21.43 5.13
CA VAL A 395 -2.86 20.38 4.27
C VAL A 395 -2.09 19.09 4.53
N PRO A 396 -2.68 17.91 4.28
CA PRO A 396 -1.95 16.65 4.40
C PRO A 396 -0.68 16.70 3.54
N ALA A 397 0.44 16.15 4.01
CA ALA A 397 1.65 16.11 3.18
C ALA A 397 1.52 15.20 1.96
N ASN A 398 0.76 14.11 2.10
CA ASN A 398 0.45 13.23 0.99
C ASN A 398 -0.54 13.93 0.02
N PRO A 399 -0.13 14.25 -1.22
CA PRO A 399 -1.00 14.92 -2.19
C PRO A 399 -2.20 14.06 -2.63
N PHE A 400 -2.11 12.74 -2.50
CA PHE A 400 -3.22 11.84 -2.85
C PHE A 400 -4.37 11.91 -1.83
N ALA A 401 -4.12 12.46 -0.65
CA ALA A 401 -5.16 12.73 0.35
C ALA A 401 -5.89 14.07 0.12
N TRP A 402 -5.45 14.90 -0.83
CA TRP A 402 -6.05 16.20 -1.08
C TRP A 402 -7.40 16.06 -1.77
N THR A 403 -8.44 16.71 -1.27
CA THR A 403 -9.67 16.85 -2.03
C THR A 403 -9.43 17.67 -3.30
N ASP A 404 -10.29 17.54 -4.30
CA ASP A 404 -10.12 18.29 -5.55
C ASP A 404 -10.14 19.80 -5.34
N GLU A 405 -10.91 20.27 -4.35
CA GLU A 405 -10.92 21.67 -3.93
C GLU A 405 -9.60 22.11 -3.30
N VAL A 406 -9.00 21.27 -2.44
CA VAL A 406 -7.69 21.56 -1.83
C VAL A 406 -6.63 21.61 -2.92
N ARG A 407 -6.63 20.65 -3.84
CA ARG A 407 -5.73 20.63 -4.98
C ARG A 407 -5.83 21.92 -5.81
N GLN A 408 -7.05 22.31 -6.22
CA GLN A 408 -7.24 23.54 -7.01
C GLN A 408 -6.75 24.79 -6.27
N ARG A 409 -7.05 24.90 -4.98
CA ARG A 409 -6.57 26.01 -4.13
C ARG A 409 -5.04 26.05 -4.04
N GLU A 410 -4.39 24.90 -3.90
CA GLU A 410 -2.93 24.81 -3.88
C GLU A 410 -2.29 25.11 -5.23
N GLU A 411 -2.87 24.63 -6.34
CA GLU A 411 -2.44 24.99 -7.69
C GLU A 411 -2.45 26.50 -7.92
N GLU A 412 -3.51 27.18 -7.48
CA GLU A 412 -3.60 28.63 -7.58
C GLU A 412 -2.57 29.35 -6.72
N ARG A 413 -2.35 28.90 -5.48
CA ARG A 413 -1.35 29.46 -4.56
C ARG A 413 0.06 29.32 -5.11
N VAL A 414 0.44 28.12 -5.51
CA VAL A 414 1.74 27.83 -6.11
C VAL A 414 1.93 28.65 -7.39
N ARG A 415 0.91 28.77 -8.23
CA ARG A 415 0.98 29.61 -9.43
C ARG A 415 1.25 31.08 -9.10
N LYS A 416 0.56 31.64 -8.11
CA LYS A 416 0.78 33.03 -7.65
C LYS A 416 2.19 33.21 -7.08
N TRP A 417 2.63 32.28 -6.24
CA TRP A 417 3.99 32.29 -5.70
C TRP A 417 5.05 32.21 -6.79
N LYS A 418 4.94 31.28 -7.75
CA LYS A 418 5.88 31.18 -8.88
C LYS A 418 5.98 32.48 -9.68
N ALA A 419 4.85 33.18 -9.89
CA ALA A 419 4.83 34.47 -10.56
C ALA A 419 5.49 35.60 -9.74
N GLN A 420 5.46 35.50 -8.41
CA GLN A 420 6.01 36.50 -7.48
C GLN A 420 7.41 36.15 -6.96
N ARG A 421 7.92 34.94 -7.24
CA ARG A 421 9.14 34.39 -6.64
C ARG A 421 10.35 35.30 -6.83
N ASN A 422 10.56 35.81 -8.04
CA ASN A 422 11.67 36.70 -8.34
C ASN A 422 11.58 38.01 -7.52
N ASN A 423 10.37 38.55 -7.36
CA ASN A 423 10.16 39.77 -6.56
C ASN A 423 10.41 39.48 -5.07
N LEU A 424 9.95 38.34 -4.55
CA LEU A 424 10.21 37.93 -3.17
C LEU A 424 11.70 37.77 -2.90
N GLN A 425 12.44 37.16 -3.83
CA GLN A 425 13.90 37.04 -3.75
C GLN A 425 14.59 38.41 -3.77
N GLN A 426 14.16 39.34 -4.64
CA GLN A 426 14.69 40.70 -4.66
C GLN A 426 14.43 41.45 -3.36
N VAL A 427 13.24 41.32 -2.77
CA VAL A 427 12.91 41.93 -1.47
C VAL A 427 13.79 41.34 -0.36
N ALA A 428 13.97 40.02 -0.33
CA ALA A 428 14.84 39.36 0.63
C ALA A 428 16.30 39.85 0.51
N LEU A 429 16.83 39.93 -0.72
CA LEU A 429 18.17 40.46 -0.99
C LEU A 429 18.33 41.93 -0.59
N LEU A 430 17.34 42.78 -0.88
CA LEU A 430 17.35 44.19 -0.45
C LEU A 430 17.32 44.31 1.08
N THR A 431 16.55 43.46 1.75
CA THR A 431 16.46 43.43 3.21
C THR A 431 17.80 43.02 3.83
N GLN A 432 18.43 41.99 3.27
CA GLN A 432 19.76 41.53 3.70
C GLN A 432 20.85 42.60 3.46
N ALA A 433 20.89 43.22 2.27
CA ALA A 433 21.81 44.31 1.98
C ALA A 433 21.58 45.53 2.89
N SER A 434 20.33 45.81 3.24
CA SER A 434 20.00 46.86 4.22
C SER A 434 20.48 46.50 5.62
N MET A 435 20.41 45.23 6.04
CA MET A 435 20.97 44.80 7.32
C MET A 435 22.48 45.02 7.35
N GLU A 436 23.20 44.61 6.30
CA GLU A 436 24.65 44.79 6.18
C GLU A 436 25.07 46.26 6.24
N ALA A 437 24.27 47.16 5.63
CA ALA A 437 24.52 48.60 5.68
C ALA A 437 24.23 49.23 7.06
N VAL A 438 23.28 48.67 7.81
CA VAL A 438 22.89 49.15 9.15
C VAL A 438 23.77 48.56 10.25
N SER A 439 24.35 47.39 10.03
CA SER A 439 25.41 46.84 10.89
C SER A 439 26.69 47.65 10.69
N ILE A 440 26.83 48.73 11.45
CA ILE A 440 28.07 49.49 11.54
C ILE A 440 29.17 48.55 12.07
N PRO A 441 30.35 48.45 11.45
CA PRO A 441 31.47 47.72 12.01
C PRO A 441 31.77 48.27 13.41
N GLU A 442 31.98 47.41 14.41
CA GLU A 442 32.32 47.84 15.78
C GLU A 442 33.57 48.76 15.80
N ASP A 443 34.44 48.66 14.79
CA ASP A 443 35.65 49.45 14.63
C ASP A 443 35.45 50.82 13.94
N ALA A 444 34.25 51.15 13.45
CA ALA A 444 34.02 52.36 12.64
C ALA A 444 34.07 53.68 13.44
N PHE A 445 34.04 53.60 14.77
CA PHE A 445 34.14 54.76 15.66
C PHE A 445 35.43 54.82 16.47
N ASP A 446 36.28 53.78 16.43
CA ASP A 446 37.52 53.72 17.19
C ASP A 446 38.70 54.44 16.48
N ASP A 447 38.57 54.77 15.19
CA ASP A 447 39.61 55.46 14.41
C ASP A 447 39.44 57.00 14.32
N CYS A 448 38.47 57.57 15.04
CA CYS A 448 38.41 59.02 15.22
C CYS A 448 39.39 59.42 16.34
N GLY A 449 40.65 59.63 15.94
CA GLY A 449 41.76 60.04 16.80
C GLY A 449 41.38 61.00 17.93
N SER A 450 41.38 60.48 19.15
CA SER A 450 41.42 61.29 20.35
C SER A 450 42.85 61.81 20.53
N ASP A 451 43.18 62.90 19.85
CA ASP A 451 44.27 63.78 20.28
C ASP A 451 43.85 64.39 21.63
N ILE A 452 44.42 63.87 22.73
CA ILE A 452 44.50 64.54 24.04
C ILE A 452 45.97 64.88 24.30
#